data_AF-A0A139DAR7-F1
#
_entry.id   AF-A0A139DAR7-F1
#
_cell.length_a   1.000
_cell.length_b   1.000
_cell.length_c   1.000
_cell.angle_alpha   90.00
_cell.angle_beta   90.00
_cell.angle_gamma   90.00
#
_symmetry.space_group_name_H-M   'P 1'
#
loop_
_entity.id
_entity.type
_entity.pdbx_description
1 polymer ?
#
loop_
_entity_poly.entity_id
_entity_poly.type
_entity_poly.pdbx_seq_one_letter_code
_entity_poly.pdbx_strand_id
1 'polypeptide(L)'
;MTEQTQNAAQHEDNKLIAERRAKLAALREQGNSFPNDFRRDATAAELQEKYGDKSKEELAEMGIQVAIAGRMMLDRKAFKVVQDMTGRIQIYASKDV
;
A
#
# COMPACT_ATOMS: atom_id res chain seq x y z
N MET A 1 -33.64 -10.95 14.15
CA MET A 1 -32.35 -10.33 14.54
C MET A 1 -31.37 -10.29 13.35
N THR A 2 -31.83 -9.95 12.14
CA THR A 2 -30.99 -9.99 10.91
C THR A 2 -31.14 -8.75 10.02
N GLU A 3 -32.14 -7.89 10.25
CA GLU A 3 -32.42 -6.73 9.39
C GLU A 3 -31.66 -5.45 9.77
N GLN A 4 -31.18 -5.31 11.02
CA GLN A 4 -30.43 -4.11 11.44
C GLN A 4 -29.00 -4.06 10.88
N THR A 5 -28.40 -5.21 10.56
CA THR A 5 -27.00 -5.27 10.11
C THR A 5 -26.82 -4.78 8.67
N GLN A 6 -27.83 -4.92 7.81
CA GLN A 6 -27.74 -4.51 6.39
C GLN A 6 -27.76 -2.99 6.20
N ASN A 7 -28.59 -2.27 6.95
CA ASN A 7 -28.69 -0.81 6.86
C ASN A 7 -27.45 -0.08 7.42
N ALA A 8 -26.83 -0.61 8.48
CA ALA A 8 -25.61 -0.04 9.04
C ALA A 8 -24.44 -0.11 8.05
N ALA A 9 -24.26 -1.25 7.37
CA ALA A 9 -23.22 -1.44 6.37
C ALA A 9 -23.36 -0.48 5.18
N GLN A 10 -24.59 -0.25 4.68
CA GLN A 10 -24.83 0.70 3.59
C GLN A 10 -24.53 2.16 3.98
N HIS A 11 -24.85 2.56 5.23
CA HIS A 11 -24.52 3.89 5.73
C HIS A 11 -23.02 4.10 5.98
N GLU A 12 -22.31 3.07 6.46
CA GLU A 12 -20.85 3.12 6.62
C GLU A 12 -20.10 3.18 5.28
N ASP A 13 -20.55 2.41 4.28
CA ASP A 13 -20.03 2.49 2.91
C ASP A 13 -20.16 3.91 2.35
N ASN A 14 -21.30 4.56 2.59
CA ASN A 14 -21.53 5.94 2.14
C ASN A 14 -20.55 6.93 2.80
N LYS A 15 -20.30 6.78 4.11
CA LYS A 15 -19.31 7.60 4.83
C LYS A 15 -17.89 7.39 4.32
N LEU A 16 -17.48 6.14 4.07
CA LEU A 16 -16.16 5.81 3.53
C LEU A 16 -15.96 6.36 2.11
N ILE A 17 -17.00 6.30 1.28
CA ILE A 17 -16.99 6.88 -0.06
C ILE A 17 -16.88 8.41 0.02
N ALA A 18 -17.62 9.06 0.92
CA ALA A 18 -17.55 10.50 1.13
C ALA A 18 -16.15 10.93 1.58
N GLU A 19 -15.52 10.21 2.50
CA GLU A 19 -14.15 10.51 2.96
C GLU A 19 -13.12 10.35 1.82
N ARG A 20 -13.22 9.28 1.02
CA ARG A 20 -12.35 9.09 -0.15
C ARG A 20 -12.51 10.22 -1.17
N ARG A 21 -13.74 10.68 -1.41
CA ARG A 21 -14.01 11.82 -2.30
C ARG A 21 -13.45 13.12 -1.76
N ALA A 22 -13.58 13.37 -0.45
CA ALA A 22 -13.00 14.55 0.19
C ALA A 22 -11.47 14.56 0.08
N LYS A 23 -10.81 13.42 0.33
CA LYS A 23 -9.35 13.27 0.12
C LYS A 23 -8.95 13.49 -1.33
N LEU A 24 -9.71 12.95 -2.28
CA LEU A 24 -9.47 13.18 -3.71
C LEU A 24 -9.63 14.66 -4.09
N ALA A 25 -10.63 15.36 -3.54
CA ALA A 25 -10.81 16.79 -3.78
C ALA A 25 -9.60 17.59 -3.28
N ALA A 26 -9.14 17.33 -2.05
CA ALA A 26 -7.93 17.97 -1.51
C ALA A 26 -6.67 17.69 -2.36
N LEU A 27 -6.51 16.47 -2.86
CA LEU A 27 -5.40 16.11 -3.75
C LEU A 27 -5.46 16.83 -5.11
N ARG A 28 -6.66 17.13 -5.61
CA ARG A 28 -6.84 17.90 -6.85
C ARG A 28 -6.53 19.38 -6.68
N GLU A 29 -6.81 19.95 -5.50
CA GLU A 29 -6.44 21.34 -5.19
C GLU A 29 -4.92 21.53 -5.13
N GLN A 30 -4.19 20.50 -4.70
CA GLN A 30 -2.72 20.51 -4.63
C GLN A 30 -2.05 20.29 -5.99
N GLY A 31 -2.79 19.88 -7.03
CA GLY A 31 -2.26 19.69 -8.38
C GLY A 31 -2.70 18.38 -9.02
N ASN A 32 -1.76 17.63 -9.61
CA ASN A 32 -2.08 16.41 -10.34
C ASN A 32 -2.44 15.25 -9.39
N SER A 33 -3.72 14.95 -9.24
CA SER A 33 -4.21 13.89 -8.36
C SER A 33 -3.88 12.47 -8.82
N PHE A 34 -3.43 12.29 -10.07
CA PHE A 34 -3.06 11.01 -10.66
C PHE A 34 -1.71 11.11 -11.37
N PRO A 35 -0.60 11.16 -10.62
CA PRO A 35 0.73 11.16 -11.20
C PRO A 35 1.03 9.82 -11.88
N ASN A 36 1.70 9.86 -13.03
CA ASN A 36 2.18 8.68 -13.76
C ASN A 36 3.72 8.66 -13.84
N ASP A 37 4.37 9.34 -12.90
CA ASP A 37 5.82 9.58 -12.92
C ASP A 37 6.59 8.48 -12.18
N PHE A 38 5.90 7.69 -11.35
CA PHE A 38 6.55 6.64 -10.58
C PHE A 38 6.94 5.46 -11.47
N ARG A 39 8.23 5.16 -11.51
CA ARG A 39 8.80 3.98 -12.16
C ARG A 39 9.19 2.97 -11.08
N ARG A 40 8.71 1.73 -11.22
CA ARG A 40 9.16 0.61 -10.40
C ARG A 40 10.41 0.01 -11.01
N ASP A 41 11.32 -0.46 -10.15
CA ASP A 41 12.57 -1.12 -10.54
C ASP A 41 12.54 -2.63 -10.27
N ALA A 42 11.65 -3.08 -9.39
CA ALA A 42 11.54 -4.49 -9.01
C ALA A 42 10.09 -4.91 -8.76
N THR A 43 9.81 -6.19 -8.98
CA THR A 43 8.54 -6.82 -8.63
C THR A 43 8.63 -7.60 -7.33
N ALA A 44 7.48 -7.83 -6.69
CA ALA A 44 7.43 -8.57 -5.42
C ALA A 44 7.98 -10.00 -5.53
N ALA A 45 7.80 -10.68 -6.68
CA ALA A 45 8.27 -12.05 -6.85
C ALA A 45 9.79 -12.10 -7.04
N GLU A 46 10.36 -11.21 -7.86
CA GLU A 46 11.81 -11.15 -8.07
C GLU A 46 12.55 -10.85 -6.77
N LEU A 47 11.98 -10.02 -5.91
CA LEU A 47 12.58 -9.73 -4.60
C LEU A 47 12.53 -10.95 -3.68
N GLN A 48 11.42 -11.69 -3.68
CA GLN A 48 11.31 -12.92 -2.90
C GLN A 48 12.25 -14.01 -3.42
N GLU A 49 12.42 -14.14 -4.73
CA GLU A 49 13.33 -15.13 -5.31
C GLU A 49 14.81 -14.79 -5.06
N LYS A 50 15.18 -13.50 -5.18
CA LYS A 50 16.58 -13.07 -5.00
C LYS A 50 16.99 -12.95 -3.55
N TYR A 51 16.06 -12.62 -2.65
CA TYR A 51 16.34 -12.22 -1.28
C TYR A 51 15.59 -13.01 -0.22
N GLY A 52 14.66 -13.89 -0.60
CA GLY A 52 13.87 -14.67 0.36
C GLY A 52 14.70 -15.63 1.21
N ASP A 53 15.81 -16.12 0.67
CA ASP A 53 16.72 -17.04 1.36
C ASP A 53 17.86 -16.33 2.12
N LYS A 54 17.97 -14.99 2.02
CA LYS A 54 19.06 -14.23 2.66
C LYS A 54 18.74 -13.89 4.10
N SER A 55 19.78 -13.87 4.93
CA SER A 55 19.65 -13.47 6.32
C SER A 55 19.46 -11.96 6.46
N LYS A 56 18.99 -11.52 7.63
CA LYS A 56 18.85 -10.10 7.96
C LYS A 56 20.18 -9.35 7.86
N GLU A 57 21.28 -10.00 8.22
CA GLU A 57 22.62 -9.41 8.23
C GLU A 57 23.14 -9.20 6.81
N GLU A 58 22.96 -10.19 5.93
CA GLU A 58 23.33 -10.11 4.52
C GLU A 58 22.56 -9.02 3.78
N LEU A 59 21.27 -8.89 4.08
CA LEU A 59 20.43 -7.82 3.50
C LEU A 59 20.83 -6.44 3.99
N ALA A 60 21.26 -6.32 5.25
CA ALA A 60 21.75 -5.06 5.81
C ALA A 60 23.08 -4.63 5.17
N GLU A 61 23.98 -5.59 4.93
CA GLU A 61 25.28 -5.32 4.29
C GLU A 61 25.14 -4.95 2.81
N MET A 62 24.21 -5.58 2.09
CA MET A 62 23.99 -5.30 0.67
C MET A 62 23.32 -3.94 0.40
N GLY A 63 22.62 -3.36 1.38
CA GLY A 63 22.08 -1.98 1.29
C GLY A 63 21.19 -1.72 0.07
N ILE A 64 20.43 -2.72 -0.37
CA ILE A 64 19.78 -2.72 -1.69
C ILE A 64 18.59 -1.77 -1.69
N GLN A 65 18.63 -0.77 -2.58
CA GLN A 65 17.52 0.14 -2.82
C GLN A 65 16.65 -0.38 -3.97
N VAL A 66 15.34 -0.48 -3.73
CA VAL A 66 14.38 -0.97 -4.72
C VAL A 66 13.11 -0.13 -4.71
N ALA A 67 12.57 0.15 -5.90
CA ALA A 67 11.29 0.83 -6.07
C ALA A 67 10.21 -0.18 -6.48
N ILE A 68 9.09 -0.21 -5.74
CA ILE A 68 7.97 -1.13 -5.99
C ILE A 68 6.68 -0.32 -6.04
N ALA A 69 5.77 -0.70 -6.94
CA ALA A 69 4.40 -0.18 -6.99
C ALA A 69 3.39 -1.31 -6.90
N GLY A 70 2.22 -1.04 -6.33
CA GLY A 70 1.13 -1.99 -6.27
C GLY A 70 -0.08 -1.47 -5.48
N ARG A 71 -1.06 -2.35 -5.27
CA ARG A 71 -2.25 -2.06 -4.47
C ARG A 71 -1.94 -2.26 -2.99
N MET A 72 -2.23 -1.27 -2.16
CA MET A 72 -2.19 -1.43 -0.70
C MET A 72 -3.35 -2.35 -0.26
N MET A 73 -3.01 -3.47 0.36
CA MET A 73 -3.98 -4.48 0.80
C MET A 73 -4.24 -4.40 2.30
N LEU A 74 -3.19 -4.25 3.10
CA LEU A 74 -3.29 -4.08 4.55
C LEU A 74 -2.48 -2.87 4.99
N ASP A 75 -3.06 -2.10 5.91
CA ASP A 75 -2.36 -1.04 6.62
C ASP A 75 -2.38 -1.35 8.13
N ARG A 76 -1.22 -1.71 8.67
CA ARG A 76 -1.00 -2.02 10.09
C ARG A 76 -0.01 -1.03 10.69
N LYS A 77 -0.41 0.24 10.76
CA LYS A 77 0.40 1.36 11.29
C LYS A 77 1.74 1.50 10.56
N ALA A 78 2.80 0.92 11.12
CA ALA A 78 4.16 0.97 10.56
C ALA A 78 4.40 -0.11 9.48
N PHE A 79 3.59 -1.17 9.47
CA PHE A 79 3.71 -2.22 8.46
C PHE A 79 2.57 -2.10 7.46
N LYS A 80 2.91 -2.06 6.18
CA LYS A 80 1.95 -2.00 5.08
C LYS A 80 2.21 -3.17 4.16
N VAL A 81 1.15 -3.78 3.62
CA VAL A 81 1.28 -4.86 2.65
C VAL A 81 0.83 -4.33 1.29
N VAL A 82 1.73 -4.39 0.32
CA VAL A 82 1.48 -3.99 -1.06
C VAL A 82 1.44 -5.23 -1.94
N GLN A 83 0.44 -5.30 -2.80
CA GLN A 83 0.25 -6.36 -3.78
C GLN A 83 0.52 -5.82 -5.18
N ASP A 84 1.54 -6.36 -5.85
CA ASP A 84 1.82 -6.13 -7.26
C ASP A 84 1.25 -7.30 -8.10
N MET A 85 1.45 -7.27 -9.41
CA MET A 85 1.01 -8.30 -10.36
C MET A 85 1.53 -9.70 -10.01
N THR A 86 2.72 -9.79 -9.42
CA THR A 86 3.41 -11.05 -9.18
C THR A 86 3.21 -11.61 -7.77
N GLY A 87 2.74 -10.80 -6.82
CA GLY A 87 2.65 -11.23 -5.43
C GLY A 87 2.47 -10.11 -4.43
N ARG A 88 2.71 -10.43 -3.15
CA ARG A 88 2.59 -9.51 -2.01
C ARG A 88 3.95 -9.27 -1.37
N ILE A 89 4.21 -8.03 -1.00
CA ILE A 89 5.39 -7.64 -0.23
C ILE A 89 4.99 -6.78 0.97
N GLN A 90 5.71 -6.95 2.08
CA GLN A 90 5.55 -6.14 3.28
C GLN A 90 6.55 -5.00 3.27
N ILE A 91 6.06 -3.80 3.53
CA ILE A 91 6.82 -2.57 3.64
C ILE A 91 6.76 -2.13 5.09
N TYR A 92 7.91 -1.72 5.62
CA TYR A 92 8.00 -1.02 6.89
C TYR A 92 8.17 0.47 6.61
N ALA A 93 7.24 1.29 7.07
CA ALA A 93 7.28 2.75 7.03
C ALA A 93 7.20 3.26 8.47
N SER A 94 8.35 3.64 9.04
CA SER A 94 8.37 4.35 10.33
C SER A 94 7.76 5.75 10.16
N LYS A 95 7.19 6.28 11.24
CA LYS A 95 6.49 7.57 11.24
C LYS A 95 7.45 8.77 11.31
N ASP A 96 8.75 8.54 11.12
CA ASP A 96 9.83 9.51 11.27
C ASP A 96 10.19 10.22 9.96
N VAL A 97 9.26 10.26 9.00
CA VAL A 97 9.34 11.09 7.78
C VAL A 97 8.04 11.85 7.59
#